data_AF-A0A442CA18-F1
#
_entry.id   AF-A0A442CA18-F1
#
_cell.length_a   1.000
_cell.length_b   1.000
_cell.length_c   1.000
_cell.angle_alpha   90.00
_cell.angle_beta   90.00
_cell.angle_gamma   90.00
#
_symmetry.space_group_name_H-M   'P 1'
#
loop_
_entity.id
_entity.type
_entity.pdbx_description
1 polymer ?
#
loop_
_entity_poly.entity_id
_entity_poly.type
_entity_poly.pdbx_seq_one_letter_code
_entity_poly.pdbx_strand_id
1 'polypeptide(L)'
;QQVWTSLILMLMLMIGQFALFTYITPMLLEVTGLDESLIPWVLLLNGVGATIGVLVGGKLADWKLMPSLIVMLALQAVALGVIHLVSPYPVPMITAIVMWGGLNFAIGAPIQTRILAWTADASNLASSLIPSGFNVGIALAASLGAALLNAGYGYRSLPLAGALAMLVAVVVAVGSQAWEWRSRATPPLPAAAE
;
A
#
# COMPACT_ATOMS: atom_id res chain seq x y z
N GLN A 1 22.53 -0.77 0.95
CA GLN A 1 21.73 -0.77 -0.30
C GLN A 1 20.30 -1.28 -0.07
N GLN A 2 20.12 -2.38 0.65
CA GLN A 2 18.79 -2.98 0.89
C GLN A 2 17.83 -2.13 1.74
N VAL A 3 18.37 -1.36 2.70
CA VAL A 3 17.58 -0.39 3.48
C VAL A 3 16.90 0.63 2.58
N TRP A 4 17.61 1.19 1.58
CA TRP A 4 17.04 2.13 0.62
C TRP A 4 15.90 1.51 -0.20
N THR A 5 16.06 0.26 -0.62
CA THR A 5 15.03 -0.45 -1.37
C THR A 5 13.77 -0.66 -0.54
N SER A 6 13.92 -1.05 0.73
CA SER A 6 12.80 -1.19 1.66
C SER A 6 12.11 0.15 1.94
N LEU A 7 12.85 1.25 2.09
CA LEU A 7 12.30 2.60 2.25
C LEU A 7 11.55 3.06 0.99
N ILE A 8 12.08 2.80 -0.20
CA ILE A 8 11.40 3.13 -1.47
C ILE A 8 10.10 2.33 -1.60
N LEU A 9 10.13 1.02 -1.31
CA LEU A 9 8.93 0.17 -1.33
C LEU A 9 7.86 0.70 -0.39
N MET A 10 8.27 1.08 0.81
CA MET A 10 7.39 1.65 1.83
C MET A 10 6.78 2.98 1.37
N LEU A 11 7.57 3.90 0.83
CA LEU A 11 7.08 5.17 0.32
C LEU A 11 6.12 4.98 -0.85
N MET A 12 6.46 4.13 -1.82
CA MET A 12 5.59 3.82 -2.96
C MET A 12 4.30 3.15 -2.52
N LEU A 13 4.37 2.25 -1.51
CA LEU A 13 3.18 1.66 -0.90
C LEU A 13 2.28 2.75 -0.33
N MET A 14 2.82 3.64 0.51
CA MET A 14 2.04 4.70 1.13
C MET A 14 1.43 5.64 0.11
N ILE A 15 2.21 6.04 -0.90
CA ILE A 15 1.71 6.90 -1.98
C ILE A 15 0.52 6.22 -2.67
N GLY A 16 0.66 4.96 -3.09
CA GLY A 16 -0.43 4.33 -3.84
C GLY A 16 -1.66 3.97 -3.00
N GLN A 17 -1.50 3.75 -1.70
CA GLN A 17 -2.63 3.51 -0.79
C GLN A 17 -3.33 4.82 -0.42
N PHE A 18 -2.59 5.82 0.03
CA PHE A 18 -3.17 7.04 0.59
C PHE A 18 -3.56 8.08 -0.45
N ALA A 19 -3.02 8.04 -1.68
CA ALA A 19 -3.43 8.98 -2.73
C ALA A 19 -4.93 8.85 -3.04
N LEU A 20 -5.47 7.64 -3.03
CA LEU A 20 -6.90 7.41 -3.11
C LEU A 20 -7.60 7.62 -1.75
N PHE A 21 -7.05 7.05 -0.68
CA PHE A 21 -7.70 7.06 0.64
C PHE A 21 -7.99 8.48 1.14
N THR A 22 -7.07 9.42 0.95
CA THR A 22 -7.22 10.83 1.35
C THR A 22 -8.42 11.50 0.70
N TYR A 23 -8.79 11.07 -0.51
CA TYR A 23 -9.86 11.66 -1.31
C TYR A 23 -11.01 10.66 -1.58
N ILE A 24 -11.15 9.64 -0.73
CA ILE A 24 -12.16 8.59 -0.95
C ILE A 24 -13.59 9.14 -0.85
N THR A 25 -13.86 9.99 0.14
CA THR A 25 -15.17 10.63 0.33
C THR A 25 -15.60 11.46 -0.88
N PRO A 26 -14.81 12.45 -1.36
CA PRO A 26 -15.21 13.19 -2.56
C PRO A 26 -15.27 12.32 -3.81
N MET A 27 -14.46 11.27 -3.94
CA MET A 27 -14.59 10.31 -5.05
C MET A 27 -15.94 9.55 -5.00
N LEU A 28 -16.38 9.14 -3.82
CA LEU A 28 -17.65 8.45 -3.64
C LEU A 28 -18.84 9.36 -3.94
N LEU A 29 -18.77 10.63 -3.54
CA LEU A 29 -19.81 11.63 -3.80
C LEU A 29 -19.83 12.04 -5.28
N GLU A 30 -18.71 12.55 -5.79
CA GLU A 30 -18.68 13.27 -7.07
C GLU A 30 -18.54 12.35 -8.28
N VAL A 31 -17.84 11.22 -8.13
CA VAL A 31 -17.60 10.28 -9.25
C VAL A 31 -18.56 9.10 -9.20
N THR A 32 -18.77 8.54 -8.00
CA THR A 32 -19.63 7.36 -7.84
C THR A 32 -21.10 7.76 -7.72
N GLY A 33 -21.40 8.99 -7.29
CA GLY A 33 -22.77 9.47 -7.10
C GLY A 33 -23.47 8.80 -5.91
N LEU A 34 -22.72 8.35 -4.91
CA LEU A 34 -23.31 7.81 -3.68
C LEU A 34 -23.92 8.96 -2.86
N ASP A 35 -25.02 8.64 -2.18
CA ASP A 35 -25.58 9.52 -1.16
C ASP A 35 -24.61 9.64 0.02
N GLU A 36 -24.49 10.85 0.57
CA GLU A 36 -23.60 11.16 1.70
C GLU A 36 -23.87 10.26 2.92
N SER A 37 -25.14 9.90 3.15
CA SER A 37 -25.54 9.01 4.25
C SER A 37 -25.00 7.59 4.13
N LEU A 38 -24.60 7.15 2.93
CA LEU A 38 -24.06 5.81 2.68
C LEU A 38 -22.55 5.74 2.89
N ILE A 39 -21.84 6.88 2.89
CA ILE A 39 -20.37 6.90 2.98
C ILE A 39 -19.86 6.23 4.26
N PRO A 40 -20.41 6.52 5.47
CA PRO A 40 -19.97 5.85 6.70
C PRO A 40 -20.13 4.33 6.62
N TRP A 41 -21.18 3.82 5.96
CA TRP A 41 -21.40 2.38 5.78
C TRP A 41 -20.37 1.76 4.84
N VAL A 42 -19.99 2.46 3.76
CA VAL A 42 -18.94 1.99 2.85
C VAL A 42 -17.58 1.96 3.54
N LEU A 43 -17.26 2.98 4.35
CA LEU A 43 -16.03 3.00 5.14
C LEU A 43 -16.03 1.94 6.25
N LEU A 44 -17.19 1.65 6.85
CA LEU A 44 -17.34 0.53 7.79
C LEU A 44 -17.05 -0.81 7.11
N LEU A 45 -17.62 -1.05 5.93
CA LEU A 45 -17.37 -2.26 5.14
C LEU A 45 -15.90 -2.35 4.71
N ASN A 46 -15.27 -1.23 4.35
CA ASN A 46 -13.82 -1.16 4.11
C ASN A 46 -13.04 -1.60 5.35
N GLY A 47 -13.44 -1.14 6.54
CA GLY A 47 -12.86 -1.54 7.82
C GLY A 47 -13.00 -3.04 8.11
N VAL A 48 -14.17 -3.63 7.83
CA VAL A 48 -14.38 -5.09 7.93
C VAL A 48 -13.45 -5.83 6.98
N GLY A 49 -13.36 -5.37 5.72
CA GLY A 49 -12.41 -5.90 4.74
C GLY A 49 -10.97 -5.83 5.24
N ALA A 50 -10.57 -4.69 5.79
CA ALA A 50 -9.25 -4.49 6.39
C ALA A 50 -8.97 -5.47 7.54
N THR A 51 -9.92 -5.68 8.46
CA THR A 51 -9.77 -6.66 9.55
C THR A 51 -9.52 -8.06 9.02
N ILE A 52 -10.29 -8.50 8.02
CA ILE A 52 -10.08 -9.80 7.37
C ILE A 52 -8.70 -9.84 6.69
N GLY A 53 -8.33 -8.74 6.03
CA GLY A 53 -7.03 -8.55 5.38
C GLY A 53 -5.84 -8.75 6.31
N VAL A 54 -5.87 -8.16 7.51
CA VAL A 54 -4.81 -8.34 8.53
C VAL A 54 -4.64 -9.82 8.88
N LEU A 55 -5.74 -10.54 9.12
CA LEU A 55 -5.72 -11.95 9.51
C LEU A 55 -5.14 -12.85 8.40
N VAL A 56 -5.50 -12.55 7.14
CA VAL A 56 -5.00 -13.30 5.97
C VAL A 56 -3.55 -12.93 5.66
N GLY A 57 -3.19 -11.65 5.77
CA GLY A 57 -1.85 -11.13 5.49
C GLY A 57 -0.78 -11.73 6.39
N GLY A 58 -1.08 -11.96 7.67
CA GLY A 58 -0.18 -12.65 8.59
C GLY A 58 0.18 -14.07 8.12
N LYS A 59 -0.82 -14.87 7.74
CA LYS A 59 -0.59 -16.23 7.22
C LYS A 59 0.19 -16.25 5.91
N LEU A 60 0.02 -15.23 5.05
CA LEU A 60 0.72 -15.14 3.77
C LEU A 60 2.20 -14.72 3.93
N ALA A 61 2.51 -13.97 5.00
CA ALA A 61 3.86 -13.56 5.36
C ALA A 61 4.74 -14.75 5.78
N ASP A 62 4.15 -15.73 6.48
CA ASP A 62 4.84 -16.91 7.00
C ASP A 62 5.31 -17.90 5.92
N TRP A 63 4.85 -17.76 4.68
CA TRP A 63 5.23 -18.68 3.60
C TRP A 63 6.55 -18.29 2.92
N LYS A 64 6.52 -17.25 2.07
CA LYS A 64 7.68 -16.71 1.37
C LYS A 64 7.55 -15.20 1.25
N LEU A 65 8.20 -14.48 2.16
CA LEU A 65 8.05 -13.03 2.34
C LEU A 65 8.09 -12.24 1.02
N MET A 66 9.11 -12.45 0.18
CA MET A 66 9.28 -11.66 -1.05
C MET A 66 8.30 -11.99 -2.18
N PRO A 67 8.11 -13.27 -2.56
CA PRO A 67 7.05 -13.65 -3.49
C PRO A 67 5.67 -13.17 -3.04
N SER A 68 5.32 -13.33 -1.76
CA SER A 68 4.05 -12.83 -1.20
C SER A 68 3.93 -11.32 -1.36
N LEU A 69 4.96 -10.56 -0.97
CA LEU A 69 4.97 -9.10 -1.08
C LEU A 69 4.82 -8.62 -2.52
N ILE A 70 5.53 -9.24 -3.49
CA ILE A 70 5.41 -8.90 -4.91
C ILE A 70 3.99 -9.14 -5.42
N VAL A 71 3.40 -10.30 -5.09
CA VAL A 71 2.03 -10.65 -5.50
C VAL A 71 1.03 -9.67 -4.90
N MET A 72 1.17 -9.31 -3.63
CA MET A 72 0.24 -8.41 -2.97
C MET A 72 0.33 -6.98 -3.52
N LEU A 73 1.55 -6.47 -3.80
CA LEU A 73 1.73 -5.18 -4.48
C LEU A 73 1.11 -5.18 -5.88
N ALA A 74 1.27 -6.28 -6.63
CA ALA A 74 0.66 -6.41 -7.96
C ALA A 74 -0.88 -6.46 -7.87
N LEU A 75 -1.44 -7.21 -6.92
CA LEU A 75 -2.87 -7.25 -6.67
C LEU A 75 -3.41 -5.87 -6.26
N GLN A 76 -2.64 -5.10 -5.49
CA GLN A 76 -3.00 -3.74 -5.13
C GLN A 76 -3.04 -2.80 -6.34
N ALA A 77 -2.07 -2.91 -7.26
CA ALA A 77 -2.09 -2.18 -8.53
C ALA A 77 -3.33 -2.53 -9.36
N VAL A 78 -3.66 -3.82 -9.46
CA VAL A 78 -4.87 -4.29 -10.16
C VAL A 78 -6.13 -3.77 -9.49
N ALA A 79 -6.23 -3.84 -8.16
CA ALA A 79 -7.40 -3.36 -7.42
C ALA A 79 -7.63 -1.86 -7.65
N LEU A 80 -6.58 -1.05 -7.67
CA LEU A 80 -6.66 0.38 -7.98
C LEU A 80 -7.09 0.61 -9.45
N GLY A 81 -6.61 -0.20 -10.38
CA GLY A 81 -7.09 -0.20 -11.78
C GLY A 81 -8.56 -0.57 -11.90
N VAL A 82 -9.02 -1.58 -11.16
CA VAL A 82 -10.44 -1.97 -11.08
C VAL A 82 -11.26 -0.81 -10.52
N ILE A 83 -10.83 -0.19 -9.42
CA ILE A 83 -11.48 0.99 -8.83
C ILE A 83 -11.65 2.11 -9.87
N HIS A 84 -10.62 2.41 -10.67
CA HIS A 84 -10.75 3.40 -11.74
C HIS A 84 -11.82 3.05 -12.79
N LEU A 85 -11.93 1.77 -13.15
CA LEU A 85 -12.91 1.29 -14.14
C LEU A 85 -14.32 1.32 -13.57
N VAL A 86 -14.50 0.88 -12.32
CA VAL A 86 -15.80 0.74 -11.68
C VAL A 86 -16.28 1.97 -10.94
N SER A 87 -15.45 3.01 -10.80
CA SER A 87 -15.78 4.24 -10.06
C SER A 87 -17.11 4.90 -10.42
N PRO A 88 -17.67 4.82 -11.65
CA PRO A 88 -18.97 5.40 -11.95
C PRO A 88 -20.16 4.55 -11.46
N TYR A 89 -19.93 3.33 -10.98
CA TYR A 89 -20.98 2.37 -10.66
C TYR A 89 -21.00 2.09 -9.14
N PRO A 90 -22.05 2.49 -8.40
CA PRO A 90 -22.11 2.39 -6.94
C PRO A 90 -21.85 0.99 -6.39
N VAL A 91 -22.58 -0.02 -6.88
CA VAL A 91 -22.49 -1.38 -6.33
C VAL A 91 -21.11 -2.00 -6.58
N PRO A 92 -20.58 -2.01 -7.82
CA PRO A 92 -19.20 -2.44 -8.07
C PRO A 92 -18.13 -1.68 -7.28
N MET A 93 -18.30 -0.37 -7.09
CA MET A 93 -17.35 0.46 -6.34
C MET A 93 -17.30 0.08 -4.86
N ILE A 94 -18.45 -0.18 -4.23
CA ILE A 94 -18.50 -0.64 -2.83
C ILE A 94 -17.74 -1.97 -2.69
N THR A 95 -18.01 -2.94 -3.58
CA THR A 95 -17.30 -4.22 -3.53
C THR A 95 -15.79 -4.05 -3.73
N ALA A 96 -15.38 -3.19 -4.68
CA ALA A 96 -13.98 -2.90 -4.94
C ALA A 96 -13.28 -2.26 -3.74
N ILE A 97 -13.93 -1.30 -3.04
CA ILE A 97 -13.40 -0.67 -1.83
C ILE A 97 -13.20 -1.70 -0.71
N VAL A 98 -14.12 -2.65 -0.51
CA VAL A 98 -13.99 -3.68 0.53
C VAL A 98 -12.80 -4.59 0.25
N MET A 99 -12.68 -5.07 -0.99
CA MET A 99 -11.55 -5.90 -1.42
C MET A 99 -10.22 -5.15 -1.29
N TRP A 100 -10.21 -3.89 -1.72
CA TRP A 100 -9.03 -3.03 -1.63
C TRP A 100 -8.63 -2.76 -0.17
N GLY A 101 -9.59 -2.54 0.74
CA GLY A 101 -9.32 -2.41 2.18
C GLY A 101 -8.62 -3.64 2.76
N GLY A 102 -9.09 -4.83 2.40
CA GLY A 102 -8.44 -6.08 2.79
C GLY A 102 -7.01 -6.21 2.28
N LEU A 103 -6.78 -5.93 1.00
CA LEU A 103 -5.43 -5.96 0.41
C LEU A 103 -4.50 -4.93 1.06
N ASN A 104 -5.01 -3.72 1.34
CA ASN A 104 -4.26 -2.62 1.91
C ASN A 104 -3.60 -3.01 3.24
N PHE A 105 -4.39 -3.62 4.12
CA PHE A 105 -3.93 -4.04 5.44
C PHE A 105 -3.21 -5.39 5.45
N ALA A 106 -3.43 -6.24 4.45
CA ALA A 106 -2.67 -7.48 4.31
C ALA A 106 -1.18 -7.23 3.99
N ILE A 107 -0.86 -6.13 3.27
CA ILE A 107 0.52 -5.80 2.86
C ILE A 107 1.36 -5.20 4.01
N GLY A 108 0.71 -4.55 4.98
CA GLY A 108 1.39 -3.79 6.03
C GLY A 108 2.37 -4.62 6.86
N ALA A 109 1.94 -5.80 7.33
CA ALA A 109 2.78 -6.69 8.14
C ALA A 109 4.02 -7.21 7.37
N PRO A 110 3.89 -7.83 6.17
CA PRO A 110 5.05 -8.24 5.37
C PRO A 110 6.09 -7.14 5.13
N ILE A 111 5.64 -5.91 4.83
CA ILE A 111 6.56 -4.78 4.60
C ILE A 111 7.29 -4.39 5.88
N GLN A 112 6.60 -4.31 7.02
CA GLN A 112 7.23 -4.01 8.30
C GLN A 112 8.25 -5.09 8.68
N THR A 113 7.90 -6.37 8.52
CA THR A 113 8.81 -7.49 8.77
C THR A 113 10.05 -7.41 7.88
N ARG A 114 9.90 -7.08 6.59
CA ARG A 114 11.04 -6.90 5.67
C ARG A 114 11.94 -5.76 6.10
N ILE A 115 11.38 -4.61 6.49
CA ILE A 115 12.19 -3.47 6.94
C ILE A 115 12.98 -3.85 8.20
N LEU A 116 12.32 -4.45 9.19
CA LEU A 116 12.96 -4.87 10.46
C LEU A 116 14.07 -5.90 10.23
N ALA A 117 13.85 -6.90 9.36
CA ALA A 117 14.87 -7.91 9.05
C ALA A 117 16.17 -7.31 8.49
N TRP A 118 16.07 -6.22 7.71
CA TRP A 118 17.24 -5.55 7.14
C TRP A 118 17.78 -4.38 7.99
N THR A 119 17.18 -4.15 9.16
CA THR A 119 17.57 -3.10 10.11
C THR A 119 17.80 -3.64 11.52
N ALA A 120 18.01 -4.95 11.68
CA ALA A 120 18.20 -5.62 12.96
C ALA A 120 19.36 -5.03 13.78
N ASP A 121 20.47 -4.66 13.13
CA ASP A 121 21.64 -4.04 13.76
C ASP A 121 21.37 -2.62 14.31
N ALA A 122 20.22 -2.02 13.95
CA ALA A 122 19.83 -0.66 14.32
C ALA A 122 18.33 -0.57 14.66
N SER A 123 17.82 -1.52 15.45
CA SER A 123 16.38 -1.63 15.79
C SER A 123 15.77 -0.34 16.35
N ASN A 124 16.51 0.45 17.15
CA ASN A 124 16.03 1.75 17.67
C ASN A 124 15.88 2.82 16.57
N LEU A 125 16.70 2.79 15.53
CA LEU A 125 16.57 3.68 14.39
C LEU A 125 15.42 3.21 13.47
N ALA A 126 15.26 1.90 13.31
CA ALA A 126 14.17 1.31 12.54
C ALA A 126 12.78 1.61 13.13
N SER A 127 12.64 1.50 14.46
CA SER A 127 11.38 1.72 15.15
C SER A 127 10.85 3.16 15.04
N SER A 128 11.75 4.13 14.88
CA SER A 128 11.41 5.53 14.62
C SER A 128 11.24 5.83 13.13
N LEU A 129 12.09 5.26 12.26
CA LEU A 129 12.03 5.50 10.81
C LEU A 129 10.76 4.95 10.14
N ILE A 130 10.24 3.81 10.59
CA ILE A 130 9.03 3.21 10.01
C ILE A 130 7.80 4.14 10.18
N PRO A 131 7.38 4.55 11.38
CA PRO A 131 6.23 5.45 11.51
C PRO A 131 6.49 6.82 10.85
N SER A 132 7.70 7.36 10.93
CA SER A 132 8.05 8.62 10.25
C SER A 132 7.95 8.52 8.73
N GLY A 133 8.49 7.46 8.14
CA GLY A 133 8.41 7.21 6.70
C GLY A 133 6.97 6.99 6.23
N PHE A 134 6.11 6.38 7.07
CA PHE A 134 4.70 6.21 6.74
C PHE A 134 4.01 7.59 6.68
N ASN A 135 4.23 8.43 7.69
CA ASN A 135 3.67 9.78 7.70
C ASN A 135 4.17 10.65 6.53
N VAL A 136 5.46 10.58 6.20
CA VAL A 136 6.01 11.26 5.01
C VAL A 136 5.36 10.73 3.74
N GLY A 137 5.20 9.42 3.61
CA GLY A 137 4.51 8.80 2.48
C GLY A 137 3.06 9.27 2.35
N ILE A 138 2.31 9.34 3.46
CA ILE A 138 0.92 9.84 3.50
C ILE A 138 0.87 11.32 3.09
N ALA A 139 1.79 12.14 3.60
CA ALA A 139 1.88 13.55 3.22
C ALA A 139 2.15 13.71 1.73
N LEU A 140 3.12 12.96 1.19
CA LEU A 140 3.42 12.94 -0.25
C LEU A 140 2.23 12.47 -1.07
N ALA A 141 1.50 11.45 -0.61
CA ALA A 141 0.30 10.94 -1.28
C ALA A 141 -0.79 12.01 -1.39
N ALA A 142 -1.06 12.70 -0.29
CA ALA A 142 -2.02 13.81 -0.24
C ALA A 142 -1.57 14.98 -1.13
N SER A 143 -0.29 15.38 -1.05
CA SER A 143 0.25 16.45 -1.91
C SER A 143 0.20 16.10 -3.39
N LEU A 144 0.52 14.86 -3.77
CA LEU A 144 0.43 14.39 -5.15
C LEU A 144 -1.03 14.38 -5.64
N GLY A 145 -1.95 13.90 -4.82
CA GLY A 145 -3.38 13.93 -5.13
C GLY A 145 -3.88 15.37 -5.32
N ALA A 146 -3.56 16.28 -4.40
CA ALA A 146 -3.87 17.70 -4.54
C ALA A 146 -3.28 18.32 -5.83
N ALA A 147 -2.03 17.99 -6.16
CA ALA A 147 -1.38 18.49 -7.37
C ALA A 147 -2.09 18.00 -8.65
N LEU A 148 -2.53 16.74 -8.69
CA LEU A 148 -3.31 16.21 -9.81
C LEU A 148 -4.66 16.92 -9.94
N LEU A 149 -5.37 17.12 -8.83
CA LEU A 149 -6.64 17.83 -8.81
C LEU A 149 -6.49 19.28 -9.26
N ASN A 150 -5.46 19.99 -8.77
CA ASN A 150 -5.16 21.37 -9.17
C ASN A 150 -4.74 21.49 -10.64
N ALA A 151 -4.15 20.44 -11.21
CA ALA A 151 -3.83 20.37 -12.65
C ALA A 151 -5.06 20.08 -13.53
N GLY A 152 -6.26 19.96 -12.95
CA GLY A 152 -7.51 19.75 -13.67
C GLY A 152 -7.87 18.28 -13.89
N TYR A 153 -7.10 17.33 -13.35
CA TYR A 153 -7.51 15.93 -13.36
C TYR A 153 -8.61 15.71 -12.30
N GLY A 154 -9.70 15.02 -12.64
CA GLY A 154 -10.75 14.70 -11.66
C GLY A 154 -10.37 13.55 -10.70
N TYR A 155 -11.14 13.35 -9.63
CA TYR A 155 -10.90 12.30 -8.61
C TYR A 155 -10.74 10.89 -9.17
N ARG A 156 -11.34 10.62 -10.34
CA ARG A 156 -11.22 9.35 -11.05
C ARG A 156 -9.78 8.99 -11.47
N SER A 157 -8.88 9.97 -11.58
CA SER A 157 -7.47 9.73 -11.94
C SER A 157 -6.61 9.28 -10.76
N LEU A 158 -7.02 9.55 -9.52
CA LEU A 158 -6.24 9.25 -8.32
C LEU A 158 -5.91 7.75 -8.15
N PRO A 159 -6.84 6.80 -8.40
CA PRO A 159 -6.51 5.38 -8.39
C PRO A 159 -5.43 5.01 -9.41
N LEU A 160 -5.37 5.68 -10.58
CA LEU A 160 -4.34 5.40 -11.59
C LEU A 160 -2.96 5.86 -11.13
N ALA A 161 -2.87 7.03 -10.50
CA ALA A 161 -1.62 7.49 -9.89
C ALA A 161 -1.14 6.51 -8.82
N GLY A 162 -2.06 6.01 -7.99
CA GLY A 162 -1.72 4.99 -7.01
C GLY A 162 -1.34 3.65 -7.63
N ALA A 163 -1.99 3.23 -8.71
CA ALA A 163 -1.64 2.01 -9.44
C ALA A 163 -0.24 2.10 -10.03
N LEU A 164 0.13 3.26 -10.61
CA LEU A 164 1.49 3.53 -11.08
C LEU A 164 2.51 3.44 -9.94
N ALA A 165 2.24 4.01 -8.77
CA ALA A 165 3.10 3.89 -7.60
C ALA A 165 3.26 2.42 -7.17
N MET A 166 2.19 1.63 -7.18
CA MET A 166 2.25 0.19 -6.89
C MET A 166 3.08 -0.58 -7.93
N LEU A 167 2.96 -0.26 -9.22
CA LEU A 167 3.77 -0.88 -10.27
C LEU A 167 5.26 -0.57 -10.09
N VAL A 168 5.60 0.68 -9.74
CA VAL A 168 6.97 1.03 -9.38
C VAL A 168 7.44 0.22 -8.18
N ALA A 169 6.61 0.06 -7.14
CA ALA A 169 6.93 -0.79 -5.99
C ALA A 169 7.19 -2.24 -6.41
N VAL A 170 6.38 -2.82 -7.30
CA VAL A 170 6.57 -4.18 -7.84
C VAL A 170 7.92 -4.29 -8.55
N VAL A 171 8.26 -3.35 -9.43
CA VAL A 171 9.54 -3.35 -10.16
C VAL A 171 10.73 -3.29 -9.20
N VAL A 172 10.64 -2.43 -8.19
CA VAL A 172 11.67 -2.30 -7.14
C VAL A 172 11.79 -3.59 -6.32
N ALA A 173 10.68 -4.23 -5.97
CA ALA A 173 10.66 -5.47 -5.20
C ALA A 173 11.27 -6.64 -5.98
N VAL A 174 10.89 -6.79 -7.26
CA VAL A 174 11.45 -7.81 -8.16
C VAL A 174 12.95 -7.59 -8.38
N GLY A 175 13.36 -6.34 -8.61
CA GLY A 175 14.77 -5.97 -8.74
C GLY A 175 15.58 -6.32 -7.48
N SER A 176 15.03 -6.03 -6.30
CA SER A 176 15.64 -6.42 -5.02
C SER A 176 15.82 -7.92 -4.90
N GLN A 177 14.76 -8.69 -5.19
CA GLN A 177 14.79 -10.15 -5.08
C GLN A 177 15.81 -10.76 -6.05
N ALA A 178 15.83 -10.29 -7.30
CA ALA A 178 16.79 -10.76 -8.29
C ALA A 178 18.25 -10.45 -7.90
N TRP A 179 18.48 -9.29 -7.27
CA TRP A 179 19.78 -8.93 -6.74
C TRP A 179 20.18 -9.82 -5.56
N GLU A 180 19.28 -10.02 -4.59
CA GLU A 180 19.48 -10.90 -3.43
C GLU A 180 19.85 -12.32 -3.86
N TRP A 181 19.15 -12.87 -4.86
CA TRP A 181 19.45 -14.19 -5.41
C TRP A 181 20.82 -14.26 -6.08
N ARG A 182 21.24 -13.21 -6.80
CA ARG A 182 22.55 -13.15 -7.46
C ARG A 182 23.70 -12.94 -6.48
N SER A 183 23.46 -12.17 -5.41
CA SER A 183 24.51 -11.79 -4.46
C SER A 183 24.61 -12.70 -3.23
N ARG A 184 23.70 -13.68 -3.07
CA ARG A 184 23.57 -14.54 -1.87
C ARG A 184 23.50 -13.74 -0.57
N ALA A 185 23.02 -12.51 -0.64
CA ALA A 185 22.93 -11.62 0.50
C ALA A 185 21.91 -12.18 1.50
N THR A 186 22.37 -12.60 2.67
CA THR A 186 21.52 -12.97 3.79
C THR A 186 21.25 -11.75 4.67
N PRO A 187 20.05 -11.63 5.26
CA PRO A 187 19.80 -10.63 6.30
C PRO A 187 20.86 -10.74 7.41
N PRO A 188 21.32 -9.61 7.99
CA PRO A 188 22.20 -9.65 9.15
C PRO A 188 21.54 -10.45 10.28
N LEU A 189 22.32 -11.30 10.96
CA LEU A 189 21.83 -12.03 12.14
C LEU A 189 21.48 -11.01 13.23
N PRO A 190 20.40 -11.21 14.01
CA PRO A 190 20.11 -10.36 15.15
C PRO A 190 21.35 -10.29 16.05
N ALA A 191 21.81 -9.08 16.39
CA ALA A 191 22.86 -8.92 17.39
C ALA A 191 22.46 -9.72 18.64
N ALA A 192 23.35 -10.58 19.13
CA ALA A 192 23.10 -11.35 20.33
C ALA A 192 22.69 -10.37 21.43
N ALA A 193 21.53 -10.61 22.04
CA ALA A 193 21.08 -9.82 23.17
C ALA A 193 22.13 -9.97 24.28
N GLU A 194 22.92 -8.92 24.51
CA GLU A 194 23.74 -8.75 25.72
C GLU A 194 22.85 -8.39 26.92
#